data_AF-A0A9E3IU28-F1
#
_entry.id   AF-A0A9E3IU28-F1
#
_cell.length_a   1.000
_cell.length_b   1.000
_cell.length_c   1.000
_cell.angle_alpha   90.00
_cell.angle_beta   90.00
_cell.angle_gamma   90.00
#
_symmetry.space_group_name_H-M   'P 1'
#
loop_
_entity.id
_entity.type
_entity.pdbx_description
1 polymer ?
#
loop_
_entity_poly.entity_id
_entity_poly.type
_entity_poly.pdbx_seq_one_letter_code
_entity_poly.pdbx_strand_id
1 'polypeptide(L)'
;MGRYEPLHAFLAGQQGDRIPITFGEIEQLLGVRLPASKRYPAWWSNNPSNNPMTKVWLAAGFVTEQVDTAAGRLVFRRAAPATDGVAEATRPFHPRPGVLARLQASLGGTVCFAPGFDPTAPTGEAWDAER
;
A
#
# COMPACT_ATOMS: atom_id res chain seq x y z
N MET A 1 19.37 -0.84 4.46
CA MET A 1 19.52 0.01 3.26
C MET A 1 19.10 -0.80 2.05
N GLY A 2 17.95 -0.46 1.48
CA GLY A 2 17.40 -1.18 0.32
C GLY A 2 17.93 -0.61 -0.99
N ARG A 3 18.00 -1.42 -2.04
CA ARG A 3 18.39 -1.02 -3.42
C ARG A 3 17.66 0.22 -3.96
N TYR A 4 16.51 0.57 -3.38
CA TYR A 4 15.62 1.64 -3.83
C TYR A 4 15.48 2.80 -2.83
N GLU A 5 16.29 2.84 -1.78
CA GLU A 5 16.25 3.91 -0.78
C GLU A 5 16.39 5.34 -1.35
N PRO A 6 17.24 5.60 -2.37
CA PRO A 6 17.33 6.95 -2.97
C PRO A 6 16.01 7.44 -3.54
N LEU A 7 15.18 6.54 -4.09
CA LEU A 7 13.85 6.86 -4.59
C LEU A 7 12.90 7.25 -3.44
N HIS A 8 12.97 6.57 -2.30
CA HIS A 8 12.20 6.94 -1.13
C HIS A 8 12.59 8.33 -0.63
N ALA A 9 13.89 8.58 -0.45
CA ALA A 9 14.38 9.87 0.04
C ALA A 9 14.02 11.03 -0.89
N PHE A 10 14.12 10.82 -2.21
CA PHE A 10 13.68 11.79 -3.21
C PHE A 10 12.19 12.10 -3.03
N LEU A 11 11.32 11.10 -3.07
CA LEU A 11 9.87 11.30 -2.97
C LEU A 11 9.47 11.95 -1.64
N ALA A 12 10.05 11.51 -0.52
CA ALA A 12 9.78 12.06 0.81
C ALA A 12 10.19 13.55 0.94
N GLY A 13 11.18 14.01 0.17
CA GLY A 13 11.59 15.42 0.12
C GLY A 13 10.67 16.32 -0.71
N GLN A 14 9.79 15.76 -1.54
CA GLN A 14 8.96 16.53 -2.46
C GLN A 14 7.72 17.10 -1.77
N GLN A 15 7.51 18.40 -1.93
CA GLN A 15 6.34 19.11 -1.38
C GLN A 15 5.10 19.05 -2.28
N GLY A 16 5.28 18.67 -3.55
CA GLY A 16 4.20 18.62 -4.54
C GLY A 16 3.29 17.40 -4.37
N ASP A 17 1.99 17.59 -4.64
CA ASP A 17 1.01 16.49 -4.68
C ASP A 17 1.18 15.58 -5.89
N ARG A 18 1.76 16.09 -6.99
CA ARG A 18 2.02 15.33 -8.22
C ARG A 18 3.45 15.56 -8.67
N ILE A 19 4.18 14.48 -8.84
CA ILE A 19 5.59 14.48 -9.22
C ILE A 19 5.70 13.69 -10.53
N PRO A 20 5.74 14.38 -11.68
CA PRO A 20 6.09 13.73 -12.93
C PRO A 20 7.59 13.39 -12.92
N ILE A 21 7.92 12.15 -13.27
CA ILE A 21 9.29 11.66 -13.36
C ILE A 21 9.39 10.61 -14.47
N THR A 22 10.54 10.53 -15.12
CA THR A 22 10.82 9.55 -16.16
C THR A 22 11.54 8.31 -15.61
N PHE A 23 11.45 7.19 -16.34
CA PHE A 23 12.20 5.99 -15.99
C PHE A 23 13.72 6.24 -15.99
N GLY A 24 14.20 7.12 -16.88
CA GLY A 24 15.60 7.52 -16.93
C GLY A 24 16.04 8.28 -15.69
N GLU A 25 15.23 9.23 -15.20
CA GLU A 25 15.51 9.95 -13.94
C GLU A 25 15.52 9.02 -12.74
N ILE A 26 14.61 8.04 -12.69
CA ILE A 26 14.63 7.00 -11.63
C ILE A 26 15.93 6.18 -11.72
N GLU A 27 16.37 5.79 -12.91
CA GLU A 27 17.64 5.05 -13.10
C GLU A 27 18.86 5.88 -12.70
N GLN A 28 18.86 7.18 -13.00
CA GLN A 28 19.92 8.10 -12.56
C GLN A 28 19.93 8.24 -11.03
N LEU A 29 18.76 8.40 -10.42
CA LEU A 29 18.62 8.54 -8.97
C LEU A 29 19.08 7.28 -8.22
N LEU A 30 18.78 6.10 -8.77
CA LEU A 30 19.17 4.82 -8.19
C LEU A 30 20.62 4.45 -8.52
N GLY A 31 21.26 5.11 -9.51
CA GLY A 31 22.57 4.74 -10.03
C GLY A 31 22.61 3.35 -10.69
N VAL A 32 21.44 2.74 -10.93
CA VAL A 32 21.30 1.40 -11.51
C VAL A 32 20.20 1.39 -12.55
N ARG A 33 20.33 0.52 -13.55
CA ARG A 33 19.26 0.30 -14.52
C ARG A 33 18.10 -0.46 -13.88
N LEU A 34 16.89 -0.01 -14.20
CA LEU A 34 15.66 -0.67 -13.80
C LEU A 34 15.54 -2.00 -14.56
N PRO A 35 14.93 -3.02 -13.94
CA PRO A 35 14.72 -4.29 -14.61
C PRO A 35 13.85 -4.14 -15.86
N ALA A 36 14.02 -5.07 -16.82
CA ALA A 36 13.23 -5.17 -18.04
C ALA A 36 11.71 -5.08 -17.80
N SER A 37 11.25 -5.52 -16.63
CA SER A 37 9.86 -5.48 -16.19
C SER A 37 9.26 -4.08 -16.13
N LYS A 38 10.07 -3.01 -16.12
CA LYS A 38 9.59 -1.61 -16.17
C LYS A 38 8.68 -1.31 -17.36
N ARG A 39 8.77 -2.12 -18.43
CA ARG A 39 7.92 -2.00 -19.62
C ARG A 39 6.46 -2.38 -19.36
N TYR A 40 6.18 -3.13 -18.29
CA TYR A 40 4.85 -3.60 -17.96
C TYR A 40 4.17 -2.66 -16.97
N PRO A 41 2.98 -2.11 -17.28
CA PRO A 41 2.25 -1.22 -16.37
C PRO A 41 1.98 -1.85 -14.99
N ALA A 42 1.75 -3.18 -14.94
CA ALA A 42 1.55 -3.91 -13.70
C ALA A 42 2.75 -3.80 -12.75
N TRP A 43 3.98 -3.66 -13.25
CA TRP A 43 5.18 -3.43 -12.45
C TRP A 43 5.11 -2.10 -11.67
N TRP A 44 4.40 -1.11 -12.20
CA TRP A 44 4.18 0.18 -11.56
C TRP A 44 2.90 0.23 -10.73
N SER A 45 2.23 -0.90 -10.50
CA SER A 45 1.03 -0.92 -9.68
C SER A 45 1.32 -0.59 -8.21
N ASN A 46 0.30 -0.07 -7.51
CA ASN A 46 0.34 0.20 -6.08
C ASN A 46 0.16 -1.07 -5.21
N ASN A 47 0.41 -2.26 -5.75
CA ASN A 47 0.33 -3.51 -5.01
C ASN A 47 1.69 -3.83 -4.35
N PRO A 48 1.82 -3.77 -3.01
CA PRO A 48 3.09 -4.01 -2.31
C PRO A 48 3.60 -5.45 -2.44
N SER A 49 2.75 -6.41 -2.84
CA SER A 49 3.14 -7.81 -3.07
C SER A 49 3.72 -8.04 -4.46
N ASN A 50 3.54 -7.09 -5.39
CA ASN A 50 3.94 -7.26 -6.78
C ASN A 50 5.46 -7.11 -6.98
N ASN A 51 6.07 -6.10 -6.35
CA ASN A 51 7.51 -5.95 -6.33
C ASN A 51 7.99 -5.15 -5.11
N PRO A 52 9.26 -5.35 -4.69
CA PRO A 52 9.82 -4.64 -3.54
C PRO A 52 9.96 -3.13 -3.75
N MET A 53 9.97 -2.64 -4.99
CA MET A 53 10.04 -1.21 -5.28
C MET A 53 8.72 -0.50 -4.96
N THR A 54 7.57 -1.18 -5.09
CA THR A 54 6.26 -0.61 -4.73
C THR A 54 6.18 -0.15 -3.30
N LYS A 55 6.78 -0.90 -2.37
CA LYS A 55 6.84 -0.53 -0.95
C LYS A 55 7.57 0.80 -0.71
N VAL A 56 8.46 1.20 -1.61
CA VAL A 56 9.33 2.37 -1.47
C VAL A 56 8.53 3.66 -1.64
N TRP A 57 7.78 3.80 -2.73
CA TRP A 57 6.96 4.99 -2.92
C TRP A 57 5.73 5.00 -2.01
N LEU A 58 5.17 3.84 -1.70
CA LEU A 58 4.10 3.73 -0.70
C LEU A 58 4.57 4.16 0.70
N ALA A 59 5.76 3.74 1.13
CA ALA A 59 6.35 4.17 2.40
C ALA A 59 6.66 5.68 2.42
N ALA A 60 7.00 6.26 1.27
CA ALA A 60 7.15 7.71 1.11
C ALA A 60 5.80 8.46 1.10
N GLY A 61 4.66 7.77 1.17
CA GLY A 61 3.33 8.38 1.13
C GLY A 61 2.88 8.75 -0.29
N PHE A 62 3.42 8.11 -1.33
CA PHE A 62 3.05 8.32 -2.72
C PHE A 62 2.42 7.06 -3.33
N VAL A 63 1.61 7.26 -4.36
CA VAL A 63 1.01 6.23 -5.22
C VAL A 63 1.25 6.60 -6.68
N THR A 64 1.32 5.62 -7.56
CA THR A 64 1.37 5.87 -9.00
C THR A 64 -0.02 6.23 -9.50
N GLU A 65 -0.16 7.35 -10.21
CA GLU A 65 -1.43 7.80 -10.81
C GLU A 65 -1.47 7.52 -12.32
N GLN A 66 -0.41 7.90 -13.04
CA GLN A 66 -0.34 7.78 -14.50
C GLN A 66 0.98 7.12 -14.90
N VAL A 67 0.89 6.03 -15.65
CA VAL A 67 2.05 5.26 -16.11
C VAL A 67 2.00 5.21 -17.62
N ASP A 68 2.96 5.83 -18.27
CA ASP A 68 3.17 5.74 -19.71
C ASP A 68 4.45 4.96 -19.97
N THR A 69 4.31 3.66 -20.22
CA THR A 69 5.45 2.79 -20.49
C THR A 69 6.05 2.98 -21.88
N ALA A 70 5.32 3.58 -22.82
CA ALA A 70 5.80 3.89 -24.16
C ALA A 70 6.68 5.14 -24.16
N ALA A 71 6.24 6.20 -23.48
CA ALA A 71 7.02 7.43 -23.29
C ALA A 71 8.04 7.32 -22.15
N GLY A 72 7.96 6.27 -21.31
CA GLY A 72 8.83 6.08 -20.16
C GLY A 72 8.58 7.12 -19.05
N ARG A 73 7.33 7.52 -18.86
CA ARG A 73 6.90 8.57 -17.93
C ARG A 73 5.99 8.00 -16.84
N LEU A 74 6.12 8.55 -15.65
CA LEU A 74 5.36 8.17 -14.48
C LEU A 74 4.98 9.41 -13.70
N VAL A 75 3.75 9.47 -13.19
CA VAL A 75 3.33 10.49 -12.25
C VAL A 75 3.07 9.82 -10.91
N PHE A 76 3.88 10.18 -9.91
CA PHE A 76 3.58 9.89 -8.52
C PHE A 76 2.61 10.94 -8.00
N ARG A 77 1.57 10.50 -7.30
CA ARG A 77 0.64 11.33 -6.56
C ARG A 77 0.80 11.07 -5.08
N ARG A 78 0.84 12.12 -4.25
CA ARG A 78 0.81 11.96 -2.79
C ARG A 78 -0.50 11.28 -2.41
N ALA A 79 -0.40 10.13 -1.74
CA ALA A 79 -1.55 9.54 -1.10
C ALA A 79 -1.97 10.53 -0.02
N ALA A 80 -3.18 11.08 -0.12
CA ALA A 80 -3.73 11.83 0.99
C ALA A 80 -3.62 10.92 2.23
N PRO A 81 -3.15 11.44 3.38
CA PRO A 81 -3.33 10.67 4.60
C PRO A 81 -4.81 10.35 4.64
N ALA A 82 -5.15 9.05 4.78
CA ALA A 82 -6.51 8.65 5.02
C ALA A 82 -6.94 9.43 6.25
N THR A 83 -7.57 10.57 6.02
CA THR A 83 -8.26 11.33 7.05
C THR A 83 -9.52 10.51 7.20
N ASP A 84 -9.38 9.37 7.88
CA ASP A 84 -10.51 8.69 8.46
C ASP A 84 -11.13 9.74 9.38
N GLY A 85 -12.23 10.30 8.89
CA GLY A 85 -12.89 11.43 9.51
C GLY A 85 -13.49 10.99 10.83
N VAL A 86 -12.69 11.00 11.89
CA VAL A 86 -13.17 11.23 13.25
C VAL A 86 -13.29 12.74 13.50
N ALA A 87 -13.97 13.44 12.59
CA ALA A 87 -14.73 14.62 12.96
C ALA A 87 -16.01 14.09 13.59
N GLU A 88 -15.89 13.58 14.81
CA GLU A 88 -16.99 13.09 15.63
C GLU A 88 -17.88 14.29 15.96
N ALA A 89 -18.88 14.50 15.11
CA ALA A 89 -20.00 15.37 15.38
C ALA A 89 -20.59 14.92 16.73
N THR A 90 -20.37 15.74 17.76
CA THR A 90 -21.00 15.63 19.06
C THR A 90 -22.51 15.70 18.90
N ARG A 91 -23.13 14.57 18.60
CA ARG A 91 -24.55 14.32 18.85
C ARG A 91 -24.56 13.29 19.97
N PRO A 92 -24.98 13.64 21.19
CA PRO A 92 -25.10 12.66 22.25
C PRO A 92 -26.17 11.63 21.84
N PHE A 93 -25.69 10.46 21.45
CA PHE A 93 -26.52 9.26 21.31
C PHE A 93 -27.08 8.97 22.72
N HIS A 94 -28.38 9.18 22.90
CA HIS A 94 -29.08 8.75 24.11
C HIS A 94 -29.55 7.31 23.88
N PRO A 95 -28.89 6.29 24.42
CA PRO A 95 -29.42 4.93 24.38
C PRO A 95 -30.68 4.87 25.24
N ARG A 96 -31.80 4.42 24.67
CA ARG A 96 -32.91 3.93 25.48
C ARG A 96 -32.49 2.60 26.11
N PRO A 97 -32.68 2.38 27.42
CA PRO A 97 -32.22 1.17 28.10
C PRO A 97 -33.18 0.00 27.83
N GLY A 98 -32.61 -1.18 27.57
CA GLY A 98 -33.36 -2.41 27.34
C GLY A 98 -32.52 -3.66 27.65
N VAL A 99 -32.33 -3.91 28.95
CA VAL A 99 -32.17 -5.23 29.61
C VAL A 99 -31.15 -6.23 29.02
N LEU A 100 -29.84 -5.97 29.15
CA LEU A 100 -28.87 -6.93 29.75
C LEU A 100 -27.45 -6.34 29.81
N ALA A 101 -27.25 -5.20 30.48
CA ALA A 101 -25.90 -4.78 30.85
C ALA A 101 -25.47 -5.58 32.09
N ARG A 102 -24.75 -6.69 31.93
CA ARG A 102 -23.99 -7.31 33.03
C ARG A 102 -22.68 -7.96 32.57
N LEU A 103 -21.58 -7.32 33.01
CA LEU A 103 -20.27 -7.90 33.35
C LEU A 103 -19.42 -8.34 32.13
N GLN A 104 -18.21 -7.88 31.80
CA GLN A 104 -17.07 -7.25 32.49
C GLN A 104 -16.19 -6.57 31.40
N ALA A 105 -15.84 -5.29 31.54
CA ALA A 105 -14.48 -4.81 31.83
C ALA A 105 -13.37 -5.11 30.78
N SER A 106 -12.95 -4.04 30.09
CA SER A 106 -11.55 -3.64 29.75
C SER A 106 -10.58 -4.61 29.04
N LEU A 107 -10.16 -4.22 27.82
CA LEU A 107 -8.78 -4.12 27.27
C LEU A 107 -8.67 -4.58 25.81
N GLY A 108 -8.24 -3.65 24.95
CA GLY A 108 -7.16 -3.85 23.97
C GLY A 108 -7.40 -4.77 22.76
N GLY A 109 -7.68 -4.14 21.62
CA GLY A 109 -7.09 -4.49 20.32
C GLY A 109 -7.52 -5.79 19.63
N THR A 110 -7.30 -5.79 18.31
CA THR A 110 -7.24 -6.95 17.40
C THR A 110 -8.51 -7.25 16.58
N VAL A 111 -8.42 -6.84 15.31
CA VAL A 111 -8.84 -7.51 14.06
C VAL A 111 -9.98 -8.53 14.14
N CYS A 112 -11.13 -8.19 13.55
CA CYS A 112 -12.19 -9.16 13.23
C CYS A 112 -11.89 -9.85 11.89
N PHE A 113 -11.56 -11.13 11.94
CA PHE A 113 -11.75 -12.05 10.81
C PHE A 113 -13.13 -12.72 10.94
N ALA A 114 -13.81 -12.92 9.81
CA ALA A 114 -15.14 -13.54 9.76
C ALA A 114 -15.10 -14.98 10.34
N PRO A 115 -16.17 -15.42 11.05
CA PRO A 115 -16.20 -16.75 11.67
C PRO A 115 -16.30 -17.84 10.59
N GLY A 116 -15.30 -18.73 10.55
CA GLY A 116 -15.25 -19.91 9.67
C GLY A 116 -13.96 -20.10 8.85
N PHE A 117 -12.99 -19.18 8.96
CA PHE A 117 -11.71 -19.31 8.25
C PHE A 117 -10.67 -20.06 9.10
N ASP A 118 -10.37 -21.30 8.72
CA ASP A 118 -9.26 -22.11 9.25
C ASP A 118 -8.02 -21.89 8.35
N PRO A 119 -7.00 -21.15 8.80
CA PRO A 119 -5.80 -20.88 8.01
C PRO A 119 -4.77 -22.04 8.03
N THR A 120 -5.12 -23.21 8.56
CA THR A 120 -4.18 -24.32 8.77
C THR A 120 -4.56 -25.62 8.07
N ALA A 121 -5.64 -25.65 7.28
CA ALA A 121 -5.93 -26.78 6.41
C ALA A 121 -4.84 -26.90 5.32
N PRO A 122 -4.08 -28.02 5.24
CA PRO A 122 -3.17 -28.25 4.14
C PRO A 122 -4.00 -28.50 2.88
N THR A 123 -4.08 -27.52 1.98
CA THR A 123 -4.66 -27.73 0.66
C THR A 123 -3.69 -28.61 -0.12
N GLY A 124 -3.86 -29.92 0.02
CA GLY A 124 -3.27 -30.90 -0.86
C GLY A 124 -3.93 -30.77 -2.22
N GLU A 125 -3.21 -30.17 -3.16
CA GLU A 125 -3.29 -30.58 -4.56
C GLU A 125 -1.92 -30.42 -5.19
N ALA A 126 -1.52 -31.48 -5.87
CA ALA A 126 -0.19 -31.76 -6.34
C ALA A 126 0.27 -30.68 -7.32
N TRP A 127 1.48 -30.19 -7.11
CA TRP A 127 2.22 -29.46 -8.12
C TRP A 127 2.59 -30.47 -9.20
N ASP A 128 1.83 -30.48 -10.28
CA ASP A 128 2.17 -31.21 -11.50
C ASP A 128 3.43 -30.57 -12.11
N ALA A 129 4.57 -31.17 -11.84
CA ALA A 129 5.83 -30.92 -12.52
C ALA A 129 6.23 -32.24 -13.20
N GLU A 130 5.88 -32.34 -14.48
CA GLU A 130 6.24 -33.42 -15.40
C GLU A 130 7.76 -33.63 -15.48
N ARG A 131 8.28 -34.72 -14.90
CA ARG A 131 8.99 -35.82 -15.60
C ARG A 131 9.55 -36.90 -14.66
#